data_AF-A0A143B729-F1
#
_entry.id   AF-A0A143B729-F1
#
_cell.length_a   1.000
_cell.length_b   1.000
_cell.length_c   1.000
_cell.angle_alpha   90.00
_cell.angle_beta   90.00
_cell.angle_gamma   90.00
#
_symmetry.space_group_name_H-M   'P 1'
#
loop_
_entity.id
_entity.type
_entity.pdbx_description
1 polymer ?
#
loop_
_entity_poly.entity_id
_entity_poly.type
_entity_poly.pdbx_seq_one_letter_code
_entity_poly.pdbx_strand_id
1 'polypeptide(L)'
;MFRLHKEMSRLDIPAQRVLRLERSLSDVQVAMPGLPAQEATAYLCSFSSGQGLRVAVALQLHSSSQLAFYLNDDGEVPPREGTRIYNQALGFAESMGFMLGDLDIHLKSAEERTQLWKSLPLQSGLAAPAPAVAPAPKSSVAAGAAAQAAPTTAPTTKTVVRAQVSAASGANLSPPAAPAAKLSGPPDRLPGKPAPPSPPVSASNPAGPSCTTRESVAPLVAAGGKSPTRCPTPAELAVKRKELRENLGRFLASL
;
A
#
# COMPACT_ATOMS: atom_id res chain seq x y z
N MET A 1 -3.00 -3.16 -16.03
CA MET A 1 -2.24 -4.41 -15.80
C MET A 1 -0.87 -4.04 -15.23
N PHE A 2 -0.20 -4.96 -14.52
CA PHE A 2 1.11 -4.71 -13.92
C PHE A 2 2.21 -5.44 -14.70
N ARG A 3 3.31 -4.72 -15.03
CA ARG A 3 4.48 -5.27 -15.74
C ARG A 3 5.74 -5.20 -14.90
N LEU A 4 6.58 -6.21 -15.06
CA LEU A 4 7.89 -6.30 -14.41
C LEU A 4 8.89 -5.34 -15.06
N HIS A 5 9.46 -4.44 -14.26
CA HIS A 5 10.55 -3.54 -14.64
C HIS A 5 11.88 -4.05 -14.06
N LYS A 6 12.58 -4.88 -14.84
CA LYS A 6 13.84 -5.54 -14.42
C LYS A 6 15.00 -4.56 -14.20
N GLU A 7 14.97 -3.42 -14.86
CA GLU A 7 16.02 -2.39 -14.78
C GLU A 7 15.91 -1.57 -13.50
N MET A 8 14.78 -1.65 -12.80
CA MET A 8 14.53 -0.87 -11.60
C MET A 8 15.02 -1.62 -10.37
N SER A 9 15.99 -1.05 -9.67
CA SER A 9 16.55 -1.63 -8.43
C SER A 9 16.09 -0.91 -7.16
N ARG A 10 15.52 0.29 -7.29
CA ARG A 10 15.01 1.11 -6.17
C ARG A 10 13.93 2.08 -6.65
N LEU A 11 13.10 2.53 -5.71
CA LEU A 11 12.06 3.54 -5.92
C LEU A 11 12.61 4.92 -5.49
N ASP A 12 13.05 5.73 -6.48
CA ASP A 12 13.63 7.05 -6.22
C ASP A 12 12.54 8.11 -5.98
N ILE A 13 11.86 7.98 -4.84
CA ILE A 13 10.70 8.81 -4.48
C ILE A 13 10.87 9.31 -3.05
N PRO A 14 10.66 10.61 -2.81
CA PRO A 14 10.71 11.14 -1.45
C PRO A 14 9.56 10.57 -0.62
N ALA A 15 9.83 10.29 0.66
CA ALA A 15 8.84 9.75 1.59
C ALA A 15 7.55 10.59 1.66
N GLN A 16 7.67 11.90 1.36
CA GLN A 16 6.56 12.85 1.34
C GLN A 16 5.50 12.54 0.28
N ARG A 17 5.91 11.91 -0.83
CA ARG A 17 5.04 11.55 -1.94
C ARG A 17 4.41 10.17 -1.79
N VAL A 18 4.84 9.37 -0.82
CA VAL A 18 4.21 8.08 -0.52
C VAL A 18 2.89 8.34 0.20
N LEU A 19 1.81 7.88 -0.41
CA LEU A 19 0.43 8.07 0.05
C LEU A 19 -0.01 6.88 0.90
N ARG A 20 0.28 5.67 0.44
CA ARG A 20 -0.05 4.43 1.15
C ARG A 20 1.03 3.39 0.93
N LEU A 21 1.30 2.62 1.96
CA LEU A 21 2.34 1.61 1.95
C LEU A 21 1.86 0.40 2.75
N GLU A 22 1.81 -0.74 2.09
CA GLU A 22 1.49 -2.03 2.71
C GLU A 22 2.69 -2.98 2.55
N ARG A 23 2.83 -3.90 3.50
CA ARG A 23 3.84 -4.95 3.51
C ARG A 23 3.16 -6.30 3.68
N SER A 24 3.71 -7.36 3.08
CA SER A 24 3.21 -8.71 3.31
C SER A 24 3.37 -9.14 4.76
N LEU A 25 2.34 -9.81 5.28
CA LEU A 25 2.32 -10.36 6.64
C LEU A 25 3.16 -11.64 6.76
N SER A 26 3.34 -12.33 5.64
CA SER A 26 4.16 -13.54 5.51
C SER A 26 5.01 -13.47 4.24
N ASP A 27 6.05 -14.29 4.21
CA ASP A 27 6.84 -14.54 3.01
C ASP A 27 6.21 -15.67 2.18
N VAL A 28 6.33 -15.57 0.86
CA VAL A 28 5.74 -16.54 -0.10
C VAL A 28 6.81 -17.00 -1.08
N GLN A 29 6.78 -18.28 -1.43
CA GLN A 29 7.66 -18.80 -2.48
C GLN A 29 7.18 -18.35 -3.86
N VAL A 30 8.02 -17.59 -4.56
CA VAL A 30 7.76 -17.10 -5.91
C VAL A 30 8.88 -17.48 -6.85
N ALA A 31 8.52 -17.85 -8.08
CA ALA A 31 9.45 -18.11 -9.16
C ALA A 31 9.43 -16.94 -10.14
N MET A 32 10.57 -16.25 -10.26
CA MET A 32 10.73 -15.11 -11.16
C MET A 32 11.43 -15.54 -12.45
N PRO A 33 11.12 -14.95 -13.62
CA PRO A 33 11.77 -15.31 -14.87
C PRO A 33 13.30 -15.12 -14.82
N GLY A 34 14.05 -16.22 -14.91
CA GLY A 34 15.51 -16.22 -14.84
C GLY A 34 16.10 -16.40 -13.43
N LEU A 35 15.27 -16.59 -12.41
CA LEU A 35 15.70 -16.87 -11.03
C LEU A 35 15.03 -18.15 -10.50
N PRO A 36 15.69 -18.91 -9.62
CA PRO A 36 15.06 -20.06 -8.96
C PRO A 36 13.90 -19.60 -8.06
N ALA A 37 13.00 -20.54 -7.75
CA ALA A 37 11.96 -20.31 -6.76
C ALA A 37 12.60 -20.01 -5.40
N GLN A 38 12.13 -18.96 -4.73
CA GLN A 38 12.67 -18.49 -3.45
C GLN A 38 11.60 -17.73 -2.67
N GLU A 39 11.83 -17.56 -1.37
CA GLU A 39 10.97 -16.75 -0.52
C GLU A 39 11.08 -15.26 -0.87
N ALA A 40 9.93 -14.59 -0.87
CA ALA A 40 9.85 -13.18 -1.09
C ALA A 40 8.92 -12.48 -0.10
N THR A 41 9.24 -11.23 0.21
CA THR A 41 8.35 -10.30 0.91
C THR A 41 7.78 -9.33 -0.12
N ALA A 42 6.47 -9.10 -0.11
CA ALA A 42 5.85 -8.13 -0.99
C ALA A 42 5.65 -6.78 -0.28
N TYR A 43 5.77 -5.71 -1.05
CA TYR A 43 5.43 -4.36 -0.65
C TYR A 43 4.53 -3.74 -1.71
N LEU A 44 3.43 -3.12 -1.29
CA LEU A 44 2.55 -2.36 -2.17
C LEU A 44 2.68 -0.88 -1.80
N CYS A 45 3.12 -0.07 -2.74
CA CYS A 45 3.33 1.35 -2.54
C CYS A 45 2.50 2.14 -3.54
N SER A 46 1.69 3.07 -3.04
CA SER A 46 1.04 4.09 -3.85
C SER A 46 1.67 5.45 -3.54
N PHE A 47 2.01 6.18 -4.59
CA PHE A 47 2.72 7.44 -4.46
C PHE A 47 2.30 8.44 -5.53
N SER A 48 2.45 9.73 -5.24
CA SER A 48 2.28 10.78 -6.24
C SER A 48 3.51 10.87 -7.14
N SER A 49 3.27 10.91 -8.44
CA SER A 49 4.30 11.12 -9.47
C SER A 49 3.77 12.18 -10.43
N GLY A 50 4.56 13.23 -10.66
CA GLY A 50 4.13 14.35 -11.50
C GLY A 50 2.81 14.98 -11.04
N GLN A 51 1.78 14.83 -11.88
CA GLN A 51 0.40 15.31 -11.63
C GLN A 51 -0.57 14.17 -11.28
N GLY A 52 -0.10 12.92 -11.31
CA GLY A 52 -0.90 11.74 -11.06
C GLY A 52 -0.47 10.94 -9.85
N LEU A 53 -1.07 9.76 -9.76
CA LEU A 53 -0.76 8.71 -8.81
C LEU A 53 -0.19 7.54 -9.59
N ARG A 54 0.76 6.83 -8.98
CA ARG A 54 1.28 5.58 -9.52
C ARG A 54 1.30 4.54 -8.41
N VAL A 55 1.12 3.28 -8.80
CA VAL A 55 1.10 2.15 -7.87
C VAL A 55 2.19 1.17 -8.28
N ALA A 56 3.01 0.77 -7.31
CA ALA A 56 4.07 -0.21 -7.49
C ALA A 56 3.90 -1.37 -6.52
N VAL A 57 4.00 -2.59 -7.03
CA VAL A 57 4.17 -3.80 -6.23
C VAL A 57 5.64 -4.19 -6.33
N ALA A 58 6.36 -4.16 -5.21
CA ALA A 58 7.75 -4.55 -5.14
C ALA A 58 7.88 -5.89 -4.42
N LEU A 59 8.62 -6.82 -4.99
CA LEU A 59 8.96 -8.09 -4.36
C LEU A 59 10.42 -8.07 -3.96
N GLN A 60 10.67 -8.25 -2.66
CA GLN A 60 12.00 -8.49 -2.13
C GLN A 60 12.28 -9.98 -2.16
N LEU A 61 13.22 -10.40 -3.00
CA LEU A 61 13.66 -11.78 -3.16
C LEU A 61 14.83 -12.06 -2.21
N HIS A 62 14.64 -12.97 -1.26
CA HIS A 62 15.57 -13.14 -0.13
C HIS A 62 16.88 -13.83 -0.52
N SER A 63 16.82 -14.94 -1.27
CA SER A 63 18.01 -15.72 -1.60
C SER A 63 18.94 -14.98 -2.58
N SER A 64 18.36 -14.23 -3.53
CA SER A 64 19.12 -13.43 -4.49
C SER A 64 19.42 -12.00 -4.02
N SER A 65 18.87 -11.56 -2.88
CA SER A 65 18.97 -10.16 -2.42
C SER A 65 18.63 -9.13 -3.51
N GLN A 66 17.55 -9.38 -4.25
CA GLN A 66 17.11 -8.52 -5.36
C GLN A 66 15.70 -7.98 -5.13
N LEU A 67 15.42 -6.80 -5.69
CA LEU A 67 14.08 -6.23 -5.74
C LEU A 67 13.53 -6.36 -7.15
N ALA A 68 12.29 -6.83 -7.27
CA ALA A 68 11.56 -6.87 -8.53
C ALA A 68 10.35 -5.91 -8.44
N PHE A 69 10.29 -4.92 -9.32
CA PHE A 69 9.22 -3.93 -9.32
C PHE A 69 8.21 -4.21 -10.43
N TYR A 70 6.94 -4.24 -10.04
CA TYR A 70 5.79 -4.30 -10.93
C TYR A 70 5.08 -2.94 -10.88
N LEU A 71 5.02 -2.25 -12.01
CA LEU A 71 4.35 -0.95 -12.13
C LEU A 71 3.11 -1.10 -13.00
N ASN A 72 2.13 -0.24 -12.80
CA ASN A 72 0.97 -0.17 -13.67
C ASN A 72 1.38 0.34 -15.07
N ASP A 73 0.87 -0.34 -16.10
CA ASP A 73 1.15 -0.05 -17.51
C ASP A 73 0.69 1.35 -17.94
N ASP A 74 -0.41 1.81 -17.36
CA ASP A 74 -1.06 3.08 -17.70
C ASP A 74 -0.25 4.31 -17.24
N GLY A 75 0.86 4.11 -16.52
CA GLY A 75 1.75 5.18 -16.08
C GLY A 75 1.17 6.02 -14.94
N GLU A 76 1.16 7.33 -15.08
CA GLU A 76 0.54 8.23 -14.09
C GLU A 76 -0.97 8.27 -14.30
N VAL A 77 -1.73 7.83 -13.29
CA VAL A 77 -3.20 7.84 -13.34
C VAL A 77 -3.77 9.00 -12.53
N PRO A 78 -4.92 9.59 -12.92
CA PRO A 78 -5.53 10.65 -12.14
C PRO A 78 -5.98 10.15 -10.76
N PRO A 79 -6.01 10.99 -9.72
CA PRO A 79 -6.39 10.58 -8.36
C PRO A 79 -7.75 9.87 -8.26
N ARG A 80 -8.71 10.22 -9.13
CA ARG A 80 -10.04 9.57 -9.19
C ARG A 80 -9.98 8.09 -9.55
N GLU A 81 -8.98 7.68 -10.34
CA GLU A 81 -8.77 6.30 -10.75
C GLU A 81 -7.78 5.56 -9.83
N GLY A 82 -7.08 6.30 -8.96
CA GLY A 82 -6.08 5.75 -8.05
C GLY A 82 -6.59 4.59 -7.21
N THR A 83 -7.79 4.69 -6.65
CA THR A 83 -8.41 3.61 -5.86
C THR A 83 -8.65 2.34 -6.69
N ARG A 84 -9.06 2.49 -7.95
CA ARG A 84 -9.30 1.34 -8.85
C ARG A 84 -7.98 0.63 -9.15
N ILE A 85 -6.94 1.39 -9.53
CA ILE A 85 -5.61 0.82 -9.83
C ILE A 85 -4.98 0.21 -8.57
N TYR A 86 -5.18 0.83 -7.41
CA TYR A 86 -4.75 0.31 -6.12
C TYR A 86 -5.37 -1.06 -5.82
N ASN A 87 -6.70 -1.20 -5.94
CA ASN A 87 -7.38 -2.47 -5.71
C ASN A 87 -6.95 -3.55 -6.72
N GLN A 88 -6.62 -3.16 -7.96
CA GLN A 88 -6.04 -4.08 -8.93
C GLN A 88 -4.63 -4.54 -8.51
N ALA A 89 -3.82 -3.65 -7.95
CA ALA A 89 -2.48 -3.98 -7.44
C ALA A 89 -2.56 -4.93 -6.25
N LEU A 90 -3.51 -4.68 -5.34
CA LEU A 90 -3.81 -5.54 -4.20
C LEU A 90 -4.22 -6.93 -4.68
N GLY A 91 -5.21 -7.03 -5.59
CA GLY A 91 -5.64 -8.31 -6.16
C GLY A 91 -4.53 -9.03 -6.93
N PHE A 92 -3.63 -8.30 -7.59
CA PHE A 92 -2.44 -8.87 -8.22
C PHE A 92 -1.48 -9.48 -7.18
N ALA A 93 -1.19 -8.77 -6.08
CA ALA A 93 -0.38 -9.31 -5.00
C ALA A 93 -1.03 -10.54 -4.33
N GLU A 94 -2.34 -10.48 -4.07
CA GLU A 94 -3.11 -11.60 -3.51
C GLU A 94 -3.12 -12.82 -4.45
N SER A 95 -3.18 -12.61 -5.77
CA SER A 95 -3.10 -13.72 -6.74
C SER A 95 -1.76 -14.44 -6.76
N MET A 96 -0.69 -13.77 -6.29
CA MET A 96 0.62 -14.40 -6.06
C MET A 96 0.71 -15.09 -4.68
N GLY A 97 -0.32 -14.98 -3.85
CA GLY A 97 -0.40 -15.59 -2.51
C GLY A 97 -0.03 -14.66 -1.36
N PHE A 98 0.22 -13.37 -1.61
CA PHE A 98 0.57 -12.43 -0.56
C PHE A 98 -0.68 -11.89 0.16
N MET A 99 -0.64 -11.90 1.48
CA MET A 99 -1.55 -11.11 2.32
C MET A 99 -0.85 -9.83 2.76
N LEU A 100 -1.41 -8.67 2.44
CA LEU A 100 -0.80 -7.37 2.74
C LEU A 100 -1.44 -6.73 3.99
N GLY A 101 -0.63 -6.03 4.77
CA GLY A 101 -1.05 -5.21 5.90
C GLY A 101 -0.55 -3.77 5.74
N ASP A 102 -1.40 -2.80 6.11
CA ASP A 102 -1.07 -1.37 6.07
C ASP A 102 0.00 -1.04 7.12
N LEU A 103 0.97 -0.21 6.73
CA LEU A 103 1.99 0.33 7.64
C LEU A 103 1.60 1.70 8.20
N ASP A 104 0.40 2.20 7.86
CA ASP A 104 -0.18 3.45 8.30
C ASP A 104 0.76 4.65 8.09
N ILE A 105 1.50 4.62 6.98
CA ILE A 105 2.51 5.64 6.67
C ILE A 105 1.92 7.06 6.61
N HIS A 106 0.63 7.16 6.29
CA HIS A 106 -0.14 8.40 6.21
C HIS A 106 -0.52 8.98 7.60
N LEU A 107 -0.53 8.15 8.65
CA LEU A 107 -0.81 8.57 10.03
C LEU A 107 0.46 9.00 10.78
N LYS A 108 1.64 8.65 10.25
CA LYS A 108 2.94 8.98 10.85
C LYS A 108 3.32 10.43 10.61
N SER A 109 4.09 11.00 11.53
CA SER A 109 4.69 12.33 11.34
C SER A 109 5.66 12.34 10.14
N ALA A 110 6.01 13.52 9.65
CA ALA A 110 6.91 13.65 8.50
C ALA A 110 8.29 13.03 8.73
N GLU A 111 8.80 13.10 9.97
CA GLU A 111 10.09 12.54 10.38
C GLU A 111 10.01 11.01 10.46
N GLU A 112 9.02 10.47 11.18
CA GLU A 112 8.79 9.03 11.28
C GLU A 112 8.53 8.39 9.91
N ARG A 113 7.78 9.07 9.04
CA ARG A 113 7.55 8.62 7.66
C ARG A 113 8.86 8.53 6.88
N THR A 114 9.74 9.51 7.04
CA THR A 114 11.05 9.50 6.39
C THR A 114 11.95 8.40 6.95
N GLN A 115 11.93 8.19 8.27
CA GLN A 115 12.68 7.11 8.91
C GLN A 115 12.17 5.73 8.49
N LEU A 116 10.86 5.53 8.47
CA LEU A 116 10.23 4.31 7.97
C LEU A 116 10.58 4.07 6.49
N TRP A 117 10.49 5.10 5.66
CA TRP A 117 10.81 4.95 4.24
C TRP A 117 12.28 4.57 4.01
N LYS A 118 13.20 5.17 4.78
CA LYS A 118 14.64 4.87 4.73
C LYS A 118 15.00 3.49 5.25
N SER A 119 14.23 2.94 6.19
CA SER A 119 14.49 1.60 6.73
C SER A 119 14.04 0.48 5.78
N LEU A 120 13.19 0.81 4.81
CA LEU A 120 12.69 -0.15 3.83
C LEU A 120 13.68 -0.33 2.67
N PRO A 121 13.80 -1.56 2.15
CA PRO A 121 14.69 -1.83 1.02
C PRO A 121 14.26 -1.09 -0.26
N LEU A 122 13.01 -0.60 -0.31
CA LEU A 122 12.45 0.11 -1.46
C LEU A 122 13.21 1.38 -1.82
N GLN A 123 13.71 2.14 -0.83
CA GLN A 123 14.41 3.40 -1.07
C GLN A 123 15.91 3.20 -1.25
N SER A 124 16.53 2.48 -0.31
CA SER A 124 17.98 2.23 -0.33
C SER A 124 18.39 1.35 -1.51
N GLY A 125 17.48 0.50 -1.98
CA GLY A 125 17.80 -0.64 -2.82
C GLY A 125 18.47 -1.73 -1.98
N LEU A 126 18.43 -2.96 -2.49
CA LEU A 126 19.28 -4.01 -1.95
C LEU A 126 20.66 -3.86 -2.58
N ALA A 127 21.69 -3.80 -1.74
CA ALA A 127 23.06 -3.91 -2.22
C ALA A 127 23.17 -5.24 -2.96
N ALA A 128 23.64 -5.19 -4.22
CA ALA A 128 23.84 -6.40 -5.00
C ALA A 128 24.66 -7.38 -4.15
N PRO A 129 24.24 -8.65 -4.05
CA PRO A 129 24.99 -9.64 -3.30
C PRO A 129 26.41 -9.63 -3.85
N ALA A 130 27.38 -9.34 -2.98
CA ALA A 130 28.79 -9.39 -3.34
C ALA A 130 29.01 -10.75 -4.02
N PRO A 131 29.64 -10.79 -5.22
CA PRO A 131 29.81 -12.03 -5.95
C PRO A 131 30.41 -13.05 -5.00
N ALA A 132 29.72 -14.17 -4.83
CA ALA A 132 30.13 -15.24 -3.93
C ALA A 132 31.60 -15.53 -4.21
N VAL A 133 32.47 -15.10 -3.29
CA VAL A 133 33.88 -15.42 -3.34
C VAL A 133 33.91 -16.94 -3.31
N ALA A 134 34.26 -17.52 -4.46
CA ALA A 134 34.38 -18.95 -4.62
C ALA A 134 35.18 -19.48 -3.43
N PRO A 135 34.68 -20.48 -2.68
CA PRO A 135 35.47 -21.07 -1.62
C PRO A 135 36.79 -21.51 -2.24
N ALA A 136 37.88 -20.93 -1.75
CA ALA A 136 39.22 -21.24 -2.20
C ALA A 136 39.39 -22.77 -2.20
N PRO A 137 39.93 -23.36 -3.29
CA PRO A 137 40.14 -24.80 -3.34
C PRO A 137 41.04 -25.18 -2.17
N LYS A 138 40.49 -25.97 -1.23
CA LYS A 138 41.29 -26.62 -0.20
C LYS A 138 42.31 -27.49 -0.95
N SER A 139 43.55 -27.02 -0.93
CA SER A 139 44.71 -27.76 -1.42
C SER A 139 44.75 -29.09 -0.68
N SER A 140 44.37 -30.14 -1.40
CA SER A 140 44.53 -31.52 -0.98
C SER A 140 46.02 -31.85 -1.05
N VAL A 141 46.68 -31.96 0.11
CA VAL A 141 47.90 -32.76 0.19
C VAL A 141 47.46 -34.19 0.50
N ALA A 142 47.74 -35.05 -0.46
CA ALA A 142 47.50 -36.48 -0.42
C ALA A 142 48.42 -37.20 0.58
N ALA A 143 47.90 -38.21 1.27
CA ALA A 143 48.62 -39.44 1.61
C ALA A 143 47.64 -40.53 2.06
N GLY A 144 47.69 -41.69 1.39
CA GLY A 144 47.39 -42.98 2.03
C GLY A 144 46.18 -43.77 1.49
N ALA A 145 46.48 -44.73 0.61
CA ALA A 145 45.59 -45.66 -0.07
C ALA A 145 44.89 -46.73 0.80
N ALA A 146 43.69 -47.15 0.38
CA ALA A 146 43.26 -48.55 0.15
C ALA A 146 41.73 -48.57 -0.13
N ALA A 147 41.30 -48.66 -1.39
CA ALA A 147 40.89 -49.90 -2.06
C ALA A 147 39.67 -50.59 -1.41
N GLN A 148 38.48 -50.41 -2.00
CA GLN A 148 37.68 -51.52 -2.51
C GLN A 148 36.51 -51.07 -3.40
N ALA A 149 36.18 -51.97 -4.32
CA ALA A 149 35.47 -51.80 -5.57
C ALA A 149 33.94 -51.64 -5.42
N ALA A 150 33.35 -51.03 -6.46
CA ALA A 150 31.93 -51.12 -6.82
C ALA A 150 31.57 -52.57 -7.21
N PRO A 151 30.28 -52.97 -7.34
CA PRO A 151 29.40 -52.42 -8.40
C PRO A 151 27.90 -52.28 -8.06
N THR A 152 27.26 -51.35 -8.79
CA THR A 152 26.00 -51.51 -9.55
C THR A 152 24.94 -52.50 -9.05
N THR A 153 23.71 -52.00 -8.79
CA THR A 153 22.46 -52.41 -9.48
C THR A 153 21.25 -51.59 -8.97
N ALA A 154 20.65 -50.77 -9.84
CA ALA A 154 19.20 -50.72 -10.01
C ALA A 154 18.84 -51.77 -11.10
N PRO A 155 17.57 -52.12 -11.44
CA PRO A 155 16.27 -51.58 -11.02
C PRO A 155 15.25 -52.67 -10.63
N THR A 156 14.12 -52.32 -10.00
CA THR A 156 12.90 -53.15 -10.11
C THR A 156 11.64 -52.29 -10.01
N THR A 157 10.92 -52.33 -11.12
CA THR A 157 9.53 -51.96 -11.38
C THR A 157 8.54 -52.64 -10.44
N LYS A 158 7.59 -51.88 -9.90
CA LYS A 158 6.27 -52.42 -9.51
C LYS A 158 5.16 -51.52 -10.07
N THR A 159 4.69 -51.92 -11.24
CA THR A 159 3.28 -51.91 -11.64
C THR A 159 2.41 -52.46 -10.52
N VAL A 160 1.29 -51.81 -10.18
CA VAL A 160 0.02 -52.46 -9.79
C VAL A 160 -1.09 -51.40 -9.60
N VAL A 161 -2.11 -51.54 -10.45
CA VAL A 161 -3.55 -51.36 -10.19
C VAL A 161 -4.14 -49.95 -10.11
N ARG A 162 -4.57 -49.52 -11.30
CA ARG A 162 -5.90 -49.00 -11.63
C ARG A 162 -7.01 -49.40 -10.64
N ALA A 163 -7.66 -48.42 -10.03
CA ALA A 163 -9.05 -48.53 -9.59
C ALA A 163 -9.80 -47.23 -9.89
N GLN A 164 -10.64 -47.28 -10.93
CA GLN A 164 -11.79 -46.40 -11.10
C GLN A 164 -12.85 -46.84 -10.10
N VAL A 165 -13.41 -45.90 -9.32
CA VAL A 165 -14.79 -46.03 -8.82
C VAL A 165 -15.39 -44.64 -8.62
N SER A 166 -16.48 -44.39 -9.36
CA SER A 166 -17.73 -43.70 -9.00
C SER A 166 -17.68 -42.37 -8.23
N ALA A 167 -18.22 -41.25 -8.71
CA ALA A 167 -19.61 -40.98 -9.12
C ALA A 167 -20.66 -41.36 -8.04
N ALA A 168 -21.00 -40.40 -7.17
CA ALA A 168 -22.31 -40.19 -6.51
C ALA A 168 -22.16 -38.91 -5.65
N SER A 169 -22.91 -37.82 -5.86
CA SER A 169 -24.37 -37.62 -5.66
C SER A 169 -24.77 -37.58 -4.17
N GLY A 170 -25.46 -36.49 -3.78
CA GLY A 170 -26.02 -36.19 -2.46
C GLY A 170 -25.46 -34.85 -1.92
N ALA A 171 -26.10 -33.68 -2.00
CA ALA A 171 -27.47 -33.30 -1.64
C ALA A 171 -27.89 -33.82 -0.26
N ASN A 172 -27.73 -33.00 0.80
CA ASN A 172 -28.82 -32.62 1.73
C ASN A 172 -28.33 -31.87 2.99
N LEU A 173 -29.12 -30.84 3.36
CA LEU A 173 -29.61 -30.45 4.71
C LEU A 173 -28.57 -30.28 5.83
N SER A 174 -28.57 -29.28 6.71
CA SER A 174 -29.40 -28.11 7.04
C SER A 174 -28.63 -27.36 8.15
N PRO A 175 -28.86 -26.07 8.39
CA PRO A 175 -28.27 -25.33 9.51
C PRO A 175 -29.03 -25.59 10.83
N PRO A 176 -28.34 -25.70 11.98
CA PRO A 176 -29.00 -25.62 13.29
C PRO A 176 -29.23 -24.17 13.71
N ALA A 177 -30.41 -23.99 14.29
CA ALA A 177 -31.05 -22.74 14.66
C ALA A 177 -30.40 -22.01 15.84
N ALA A 178 -30.62 -20.70 15.86
CA ALA A 178 -30.48 -19.83 17.02
C ALA A 178 -31.41 -20.26 18.17
N PRO A 179 -31.03 -19.99 19.43
CA PRO A 179 -31.99 -19.72 20.49
C PRO A 179 -32.02 -18.23 20.83
N ALA A 180 -33.23 -17.68 20.69
CA ALA A 180 -33.63 -16.41 21.30
C ALA A 180 -33.71 -16.54 22.82
N ALA A 181 -33.14 -15.58 23.55
CA ALA A 181 -33.46 -15.35 24.95
C ALA A 181 -33.95 -13.90 25.13
N LYS A 182 -35.09 -13.80 25.79
CA LYS A 182 -35.95 -12.64 26.02
C LYS A 182 -35.64 -11.99 27.37
N LEU A 183 -35.98 -10.70 27.43
CA LEU A 183 -36.64 -9.97 28.52
C LEU A 183 -35.84 -9.37 29.70
N SER A 184 -36.34 -8.19 30.08
CA SER A 184 -36.18 -7.42 31.34
C SER A 184 -34.98 -6.47 31.33
N GLY A 185 -35.08 -5.14 31.45
CA GLY A 185 -36.12 -4.14 31.70
C GLY A 185 -35.40 -2.79 31.97
N PRO A 186 -36.04 -1.62 31.83
CA PRO A 186 -35.38 -0.31 31.95
C PRO A 186 -35.29 0.16 33.41
N PRO A 187 -34.37 1.08 33.71
CA PRO A 187 -34.84 2.30 34.38
C PRO A 187 -34.27 3.60 33.81
N ASP A 188 -35.17 4.58 33.77
CA ASP A 188 -35.00 6.03 33.81
C ASP A 188 -33.64 6.58 34.29
N ARG A 189 -33.06 7.48 33.47
CA ARG A 189 -32.57 8.80 33.93
C ARG A 189 -32.20 9.72 32.76
N LEU A 190 -33.05 10.73 32.52
CA LEU A 190 -32.65 12.04 31.98
C LEU A 190 -32.02 12.87 33.13
N PRO A 191 -31.54 14.12 32.92
CA PRO A 191 -30.79 14.70 31.79
C PRO A 191 -29.50 15.41 32.29
N GLY A 192 -28.45 15.47 31.46
CA GLY A 192 -27.22 16.23 31.77
C GLY A 192 -26.69 16.93 30.54
N LYS A 193 -27.12 18.17 30.32
CA LYS A 193 -26.70 19.07 29.24
C LYS A 193 -25.43 19.80 29.70
N PRO A 194 -24.23 19.57 29.12
CA PRO A 194 -23.08 20.41 29.42
C PRO A 194 -23.21 21.75 28.67
N ALA A 195 -23.10 22.84 29.42
CA ALA A 195 -23.07 24.20 28.88
C ALA A 195 -21.82 24.43 28.02
N PRO A 196 -21.91 25.23 26.94
CA PRO A 196 -20.73 25.67 26.20
C PRO A 196 -19.95 26.75 26.98
N PRO A 197 -18.60 26.74 26.95
CA PRO A 197 -17.80 27.80 27.53
C PRO A 197 -17.93 29.10 26.70
N SER A 198 -18.11 30.21 27.42
CA SER A 198 -18.13 31.58 26.91
C SER A 198 -16.81 31.96 26.21
N PRO A 199 -16.83 32.81 25.16
CA PRO A 199 -15.62 33.32 24.52
C PRO A 199 -14.96 34.43 25.38
N PRO A 200 -13.61 34.51 25.41
CA PRO A 200 -12.94 35.65 26.00
C PRO A 200 -13.08 36.91 25.12
N VAL A 201 -13.44 37.96 25.84
CA VAL A 201 -13.41 39.40 25.58
C VAL A 201 -12.33 39.89 24.62
N SER A 202 -12.75 40.81 23.76
CA SER A 202 -11.97 41.72 22.93
C SER A 202 -10.87 42.43 23.73
N ALA A 203 -9.66 42.45 23.17
CA ALA A 203 -8.66 43.48 23.44
C ALA A 203 -8.36 44.21 22.13
N SER A 204 -8.69 45.50 22.14
CA SER A 204 -8.25 46.52 21.20
C SER A 204 -6.75 46.46 20.94
N ASN A 205 -6.35 46.73 19.70
CA ASN A 205 -5.11 47.46 19.47
C ASN A 205 -5.31 48.51 18.36
N PRO A 206 -4.92 49.77 18.59
CA PRO A 206 -5.11 50.87 17.65
C PRO A 206 -3.95 51.06 16.67
N ALA A 207 -4.31 51.60 15.50
CA ALA A 207 -3.61 52.62 14.71
C ALA A 207 -2.07 52.59 14.57
N GLY A 208 -1.62 52.56 13.31
CA GLY A 208 -0.27 52.99 12.91
C GLY A 208 0.00 52.83 11.40
N PRO A 209 0.18 53.92 10.62
CA PRO A 209 0.13 53.92 9.15
C PRO A 209 1.52 53.85 8.50
N SER A 210 1.60 53.49 7.21
CA SER A 210 2.18 54.36 6.16
C SER A 210 2.22 53.68 4.79
N CYS A 211 1.60 54.39 3.85
CA CYS A 211 1.73 54.29 2.41
C CYS A 211 3.16 54.65 1.96
N THR A 212 3.72 53.97 0.95
CA THR A 212 4.40 54.68 -0.15
C THR A 212 4.50 53.84 -1.43
N THR A 213 3.90 54.41 -2.46
CA THR A 213 4.00 54.20 -3.90
C THR A 213 5.43 53.97 -4.42
N ARG A 214 5.62 53.00 -5.33
CA ARG A 214 6.44 53.26 -6.53
C ARG A 214 6.00 52.43 -7.75
N GLU A 215 5.76 53.22 -8.77
CA GLU A 215 5.37 53.00 -10.16
C GLU A 215 6.50 52.39 -11.02
N SER A 216 6.19 51.39 -11.85
CA SER A 216 6.76 51.28 -13.22
C SER A 216 6.20 50.09 -14.02
N VAL A 217 5.38 50.45 -15.02
CA VAL A 217 5.36 50.06 -16.45
C VAL A 217 5.56 48.57 -16.88
N ALA A 218 4.59 48.12 -17.68
CA ALA A 218 4.34 46.82 -18.37
C ALA A 218 5.30 46.55 -19.57
N PRO A 219 5.08 45.57 -20.52
CA PRO A 219 3.99 44.58 -20.68
C PRO A 219 4.36 43.15 -21.23
N LEU A 220 3.32 42.29 -21.32
CA LEU A 220 3.10 41.11 -22.21
C LEU A 220 4.02 39.89 -21.98
N VAL A 221 3.56 38.63 -21.82
CA VAL A 221 2.86 37.78 -22.80
C VAL A 221 2.23 36.54 -22.10
N ALA A 222 1.01 36.18 -22.56
CA ALA A 222 0.27 34.91 -22.55
C ALA A 222 0.63 33.73 -21.59
N ALA A 223 -0.37 33.23 -20.85
CA ALA A 223 -0.92 31.86 -20.95
C ALA A 223 -1.98 31.63 -19.86
N GLY A 224 -3.07 30.94 -20.21
CA GLY A 224 -4.29 30.78 -19.40
C GLY A 224 -4.06 30.15 -18.02
N GLY A 225 -4.15 30.98 -16.98
CA GLY A 225 -4.16 30.55 -15.59
C GLY A 225 -5.56 30.12 -15.15
N LYS A 226 -5.69 28.85 -14.74
CA LYS A 226 -6.76 28.45 -13.81
C LYS A 226 -6.63 29.33 -12.57
N SER A 227 -7.70 30.04 -12.25
CA SER A 227 -7.79 30.95 -11.11
C SER A 227 -7.31 30.23 -9.84
N PRO A 228 -6.47 30.86 -9.00
CA PRO A 228 -6.10 30.29 -7.72
C PRO A 228 -7.36 30.08 -6.89
N THR A 229 -7.51 28.89 -6.31
CA THR A 229 -8.60 28.51 -5.40
C THR A 229 -8.63 29.50 -4.25
N ARG A 230 -9.47 30.54 -4.39
CA ARG A 230 -9.67 31.56 -3.37
C ARG A 230 -10.23 30.88 -2.13
N CYS A 231 -9.59 31.07 -0.98
CA CYS A 231 -10.16 30.65 0.29
C CYS A 231 -11.56 31.27 0.43
N PRO A 232 -12.62 30.46 0.60
CA PRO A 232 -13.97 30.98 0.71
C PRO A 232 -14.05 31.91 1.91
N THR A 233 -14.61 33.09 1.69
CA THR A 233 -14.80 34.10 2.74
C THR A 233 -15.80 33.58 3.78
N PRO A 234 -15.72 34.04 5.04
CA PRO A 234 -16.62 33.56 6.11
C PRO A 234 -18.11 33.79 5.79
N ALA A 235 -18.44 34.80 5.00
CA ALA A 235 -19.80 35.04 4.52
C ALA A 235 -20.28 33.95 3.54
N GLU A 236 -19.42 33.50 2.62
CA GLU A 236 -19.73 32.42 1.68
C GLU A 236 -19.90 31.07 2.40
N LEU A 237 -19.13 30.83 3.47
CA LEU A 237 -19.27 29.63 4.30
C LEU A 237 -20.61 29.61 5.06
N ALA A 238 -21.12 30.77 5.49
CA ALA A 238 -22.42 30.87 6.16
C ALA A 238 -23.57 30.52 5.19
N VAL A 239 -23.51 31.00 3.95
CA VAL A 239 -24.48 30.66 2.90
C VAL A 239 -24.46 29.16 2.60
N LYS A 240 -23.28 28.57 2.40
CA LYS A 240 -23.12 27.13 2.15
C LYS A 240 -23.63 26.26 3.30
N ARG A 241 -23.43 26.69 4.55
CA ARG A 241 -23.98 25.98 5.72
C ARG A 241 -25.51 26.00 5.76
N LYS A 242 -26.13 27.12 5.37
CA LYS A 242 -27.60 27.22 5.30
C LYS A 242 -28.15 26.30 4.21
N GLU A 243 -27.55 26.32 3.03
CA GLU A 243 -27.93 25.46 1.89
C GLU A 243 -27.82 23.96 2.22
N LEU A 244 -26.71 23.55 2.85
CA LEU A 244 -26.53 22.17 3.29
C LEU A 244 -27.60 21.72 4.29
N ARG A 245 -27.99 22.59 5.23
CA ARG A 245 -29.02 22.29 6.23
C ARG A 245 -30.40 22.10 5.58
N GLU A 246 -30.73 22.89 4.58
CA GLU A 246 -32.00 22.76 3.84
C GLU A 246 -32.03 21.47 3.00
N ASN A 247 -30.93 21.13 2.35
CA ASN A 247 -30.83 19.90 1.55
C ASN A 247 -30.82 18.63 2.41
N LEU A 248 -30.13 18.63 3.56
CA LEU A 248 -30.17 17.53 4.54
C LEU A 248 -31.57 17.32 5.12
N GLY A 249 -32.30 18.40 5.41
CA GLY A 249 -33.68 18.31 5.89
C GLY A 249 -34.61 17.63 4.89
N ARG A 250 -34.46 17.92 3.59
CA ARG A 250 -35.24 17.24 2.54
C ARG A 250 -34.90 15.76 2.40
N PHE A 251 -33.62 15.41 2.52
CA PHE A 251 -33.18 14.02 2.40
C PHE A 251 -33.68 13.16 3.57
N LEU A 252 -33.67 13.71 4.79
CA LEU A 252 -34.14 13.00 5.99
C LEU A 252 -35.68 12.93 6.09
N ALA A 253 -36.41 13.84 5.47
CA ALA A 253 -37.88 13.80 5.43
C ALA A 253 -38.45 12.83 4.38
N SER A 254 -37.60 12.28 3.50
CA SER A 254 -37.99 11.33 2.45
C SER A 254 -37.73 9.86 2.81
N LEU A 255 -37.23 9.59 4.02
CA LEU A 255 -37.01 8.25 4.60
C LEU A 255 -38.10 7.95 5.63
#